data_AF-A0A645AGU6-F1
#
_entry.id   AF-A0A645AGU6-F1
#
_cell.length_a   1.000
_cell.length_b   1.000
_cell.length_c   1.000
_cell.angle_alpha   90.00
_cell.angle_beta   90.00
_cell.angle_gamma   90.00
#
_symmetry.space_group_name_H-M   'P 1'
#
loop_
_entity.id
_entity.type
_entity.pdbx_description
1 polymer ?
#
loop_
_entity_poly.entity_id
_entity_poly.type
_entity_poly.pdbx_seq_one_letter_code
_entity_poly.pdbx_strand_id
1 'polypeptide(L)'
;MEKLPVNPNCKLSQTRYCQTLNMRSCSVCTVRDADDKDEIMKDIDLYETLLPEGGIAQLFESRECQFCKPPQKGTRSGYAILDMAHPEPRRVQKWLFGKRTARIGTMVPVQISVCKKCRSRFLALEYLPILIPVILGLIALFAVSADPLKTVLADIHLFLPFGVWLGCVLIGALAGKLITDSLAKSWNKDMVVDVMQHPVIAAMTEKGWVPITAKSRTKLLFSKTRLNKGLGTADHWGEDEETV
;
A
#
# COMPACT_ATOMS: atom_id res chain seq x y z
N MET A 1 -27.57 10.27 -1.12
CA MET A 1 -26.44 10.70 -1.98
C MET A 1 -26.98 11.69 -3.00
N GLU A 2 -26.35 12.85 -3.13
CA GLU A 2 -26.73 13.87 -4.12
C GLU A 2 -26.50 13.30 -5.53
N LYS A 3 -27.53 13.32 -6.40
CA LYS A 3 -27.42 12.78 -7.77
C LYS A 3 -26.48 13.68 -8.55
N LEU A 4 -25.27 13.18 -8.78
CA LEU A 4 -24.21 13.92 -9.46
C LEU A 4 -24.58 14.13 -10.94
N PRO A 5 -24.19 15.28 -11.53
CA PRO A 5 -24.57 15.63 -12.89
C PRO A 5 -24.10 14.56 -13.88
N VAL A 6 -25.08 13.98 -14.56
CA VAL A 6 -24.92 12.87 -15.50
C VAL A 6 -24.75 13.43 -16.91
N ASN A 7 -23.76 12.95 -17.67
CA ASN A 7 -23.69 13.24 -19.11
C ASN A 7 -24.53 12.19 -19.87
N PRO A 8 -25.69 12.53 -20.43
CA PRO A 8 -26.54 11.57 -21.15
C PRO A 8 -25.90 11.09 -22.46
N ASN A 9 -24.93 11.82 -23.00
CA ASN A 9 -24.25 11.46 -24.26
C ASN A 9 -23.06 10.51 -24.05
N CYS A 10 -22.75 10.12 -22.82
CA CYS A 10 -21.65 9.20 -22.54
C CYS A 10 -22.16 7.76 -22.50
N LYS A 11 -21.57 6.87 -23.31
CA LYS A 11 -21.93 5.44 -23.36
C LYS A 11 -21.80 4.70 -22.02
N LEU A 12 -20.93 5.17 -21.13
CA LEU A 12 -20.72 4.57 -19.81
C LEU A 12 -21.74 5.09 -18.77
N SER A 13 -22.37 6.23 -19.04
CA SER A 13 -23.23 6.92 -18.09
C SER A 13 -24.36 6.01 -17.58
N GLN A 14 -24.62 6.04 -16.28
CA GLN A 14 -25.66 5.21 -15.63
C GLN A 14 -25.48 3.69 -15.80
N THR A 15 -24.31 3.22 -16.22
CA THR A 15 -23.98 1.79 -16.30
C THR A 15 -23.10 1.34 -15.13
N ARG A 16 -23.00 0.03 -14.91
CA ARG A 16 -22.05 -0.56 -13.96
C ARG A 16 -20.61 -0.11 -14.22
N TYR A 17 -20.21 0.13 -15.47
CA TYR A 17 -18.88 0.61 -15.81
C TYR A 17 -18.57 1.99 -15.21
N CYS A 18 -19.51 2.94 -15.29
CA CYS A 18 -19.34 4.26 -14.67
C CYS A 18 -19.32 4.19 -13.14
N GLN A 19 -20.07 3.26 -12.56
CA GLN A 19 -20.07 3.01 -11.11
C GLN A 19 -18.74 2.39 -10.66
N THR A 20 -18.23 1.38 -11.37
CA THR A 20 -16.93 0.72 -11.11
C THR A 20 -15.76 1.69 -11.20
N LEU A 21 -15.80 2.65 -12.13
CA LEU A 21 -14.83 3.74 -12.21
C LEU A 21 -14.93 4.73 -11.04
N ASN A 22 -16.09 4.84 -10.41
CA ASN A 22 -16.38 5.63 -9.22
C ASN A 22 -15.92 7.10 -9.30
N MET A 23 -16.04 7.75 -10.46
CA MET A 23 -15.40 9.06 -10.67
C MET A 23 -16.10 10.25 -9.99
N ARG A 24 -17.06 10.03 -9.08
CA ARG A 24 -17.94 11.03 -8.44
C ARG A 24 -18.72 11.94 -9.41
N SER A 25 -18.10 12.63 -10.35
CA SER A 25 -18.77 13.47 -11.34
C SER A 25 -18.15 13.28 -12.73
N CYS A 26 -18.94 13.59 -13.77
CA CYS A 26 -18.41 13.57 -15.14
C CYS A 26 -17.26 14.57 -15.33
N SER A 27 -17.23 15.69 -14.61
CA SER A 27 -16.19 16.72 -14.74
C SER A 27 -14.77 16.26 -14.36
N VAL A 28 -14.65 15.24 -13.50
CA VAL A 28 -13.36 14.68 -13.08
C VAL A 28 -13.12 13.28 -13.63
N CYS A 29 -14.02 12.78 -14.48
CA CYS A 29 -13.92 11.44 -15.07
C CYS A 29 -12.81 11.42 -16.12
N THR A 30 -11.76 10.63 -15.85
CA THR A 30 -10.55 10.55 -16.69
C THR A 30 -10.82 9.95 -18.07
N VAL A 31 -11.89 9.17 -18.18
CA VAL A 31 -12.30 8.55 -19.44
C VAL A 31 -13.43 9.32 -20.12
N ARG A 32 -13.87 10.50 -19.63
CA ARG A 32 -15.05 11.20 -20.17
C ARG A 32 -14.98 11.40 -21.68
N ASP A 33 -13.84 11.88 -22.16
CA ASP A 33 -13.63 12.29 -23.55
C ASP A 33 -12.83 11.23 -24.35
N ALA A 34 -12.72 10.00 -23.83
CA ALA A 34 -12.07 8.90 -24.53
C ALA A 34 -12.92 8.41 -25.71
N ASP A 35 -12.31 8.30 -26.89
CA ASP A 35 -12.99 7.84 -28.11
C ASP A 35 -13.38 6.35 -28.05
N ASP A 36 -12.56 5.52 -27.41
CA ASP A 36 -12.76 4.06 -27.36
C ASP A 36 -13.42 3.59 -26.05
N LYS A 37 -14.71 3.93 -25.90
CA LYS A 37 -15.51 3.50 -24.75
C LYS A 37 -15.68 1.97 -24.69
N ASP A 38 -15.73 1.33 -25.85
CA ASP A 38 -15.92 -0.12 -25.96
C ASP A 38 -14.71 -0.89 -25.43
N GLU A 39 -13.50 -0.40 -25.72
CA GLU A 39 -12.29 -0.97 -25.13
C GLU A 39 -12.23 -0.77 -23.62
N ILE A 40 -12.64 0.41 -23.10
CA ILE A 40 -12.71 0.64 -21.65
C ILE A 40 -13.68 -0.34 -20.96
N MET A 41 -14.84 -0.61 -21.57
CA MET A 41 -15.80 -1.59 -21.03
C MET A 41 -15.18 -2.99 -20.97
N LYS A 42 -14.50 -3.43 -22.03
CA LYS A 42 -13.78 -4.71 -22.06
C LYS A 42 -12.66 -4.78 -21.02
N ASP A 43 -11.93 -3.69 -20.81
CA ASP A 43 -10.87 -3.61 -19.80
C ASP A 43 -11.45 -3.71 -18.37
N ILE A 44 -12.64 -3.13 -18.13
CA ILE A 44 -13.35 -3.27 -16.85
C ILE A 44 -13.87 -4.70 -16.67
N ASP A 45 -14.43 -5.31 -17.71
CA ASP A 45 -14.86 -6.72 -17.68
C ASP A 45 -13.70 -7.64 -17.34
N LEU A 46 -12.56 -7.44 -18.01
CA LEU A 46 -11.35 -8.18 -17.73
C LEU A 46 -10.91 -7.95 -16.28
N TYR A 47 -10.85 -6.70 -15.82
CA TYR A 47 -10.50 -6.35 -14.44
C TYR A 47 -11.34 -7.13 -13.41
N GLU A 48 -12.66 -7.21 -13.60
CA GLU A 48 -13.54 -7.92 -12.67
C GLU A 48 -13.24 -9.42 -12.62
N THR A 49 -12.89 -10.06 -13.75
CA THR A 49 -12.49 -11.48 -13.76
C THR A 49 -11.15 -11.74 -13.05
N LEU A 50 -10.30 -10.71 -12.97
CA LEU A 50 -9.00 -10.74 -12.30
C LEU A 50 -9.10 -10.51 -10.79
N LEU A 51 -10.26 -10.13 -10.25
CA LEU A 51 -10.44 -9.98 -8.81
C LEU A 51 -10.68 -11.33 -8.12
N PRO A 52 -10.32 -11.47 -6.83
CA PRO A 52 -10.68 -12.63 -6.02
C PRO A 52 -12.19 -12.69 -5.79
N GLU A 53 -12.68 -13.84 -5.35
CA GLU A 53 -14.09 -14.02 -4.97
C GLU A 53 -14.49 -13.02 -3.86
N GLY A 54 -15.69 -12.44 -3.98
CA GLY A 54 -16.15 -11.33 -3.12
C GLY A 54 -15.47 -9.98 -3.38
N GLY A 55 -14.52 -9.93 -4.33
CA GLY A 55 -13.80 -8.71 -4.70
C GLY A 55 -12.95 -8.13 -3.56
N ILE A 56 -12.54 -6.88 -3.74
CA ILE A 56 -11.69 -6.15 -2.77
C ILE A 56 -12.47 -5.13 -1.93
N ALA A 57 -13.74 -4.86 -2.26
CA ALA A 57 -14.56 -3.86 -1.58
C ALA A 57 -14.78 -4.20 -0.10
N GLN A 58 -15.00 -5.49 0.19
CA GLN A 58 -15.11 -6.05 1.54
C GLN A 58 -13.97 -5.61 2.49
N LEU A 59 -12.76 -5.36 1.97
CA LEU A 59 -11.61 -4.98 2.78
C LEU A 59 -11.75 -3.57 3.37
N PHE A 60 -12.34 -2.64 2.64
CA PHE A 60 -12.51 -1.26 3.11
C PHE A 60 -13.91 -0.99 3.65
N GLU A 61 -14.92 -1.76 3.25
CA GLU A 61 -16.28 -1.61 3.78
C GLU A 61 -16.38 -2.05 5.24
N SER A 62 -15.60 -3.06 5.62
CA SER A 62 -15.58 -3.60 6.99
C SER A 62 -15.38 -2.51 8.05
N ARG A 63 -16.24 -2.52 9.06
CA ARG A 63 -16.13 -1.65 10.25
C ARG A 63 -15.07 -2.13 11.24
N GLU A 64 -14.51 -3.31 11.02
CA GLU A 64 -13.46 -3.91 11.83
C GLU A 64 -12.12 -3.88 11.10
N CYS A 65 -11.02 -4.02 11.83
CA CYS A 65 -9.68 -4.11 11.28
C CYS A 65 -9.46 -5.46 10.59
N GLN A 66 -9.10 -5.44 9.31
CA GLN A 66 -8.80 -6.66 8.55
C GLN A 66 -7.41 -7.24 8.84
N PHE A 67 -6.54 -6.49 9.53
CA PHE A 67 -5.24 -6.99 9.95
C PHE A 67 -5.26 -7.72 11.30
N CYS A 68 -6.30 -7.55 12.12
CA CYS A 68 -6.41 -8.27 13.40
C CYS A 68 -6.74 -9.74 13.15
N LYS A 69 -6.02 -10.64 13.82
CA LYS A 69 -6.38 -12.06 13.83
C LYS A 69 -7.56 -12.29 14.81
N PRO A 70 -8.47 -13.24 14.52
CA PRO A 70 -9.53 -13.62 15.46
C PRO A 70 -8.96 -14.09 16.82
N PRO A 71 -9.73 -14.01 17.92
CA PRO A 71 -11.15 -13.66 17.98
C PRO A 71 -11.44 -12.15 18.14
N GLN A 72 -10.45 -11.35 18.56
CA GLN A 72 -10.66 -9.92 18.86
C GLN A 72 -10.19 -9.03 17.72
N LYS A 73 -11.13 -8.41 17.01
CA LYS A 73 -10.83 -7.39 16.00
C LYS A 73 -11.05 -5.99 16.56
N GLY A 74 -10.10 -5.08 16.29
CA GLY A 74 -10.26 -3.67 16.64
C GLY A 74 -11.18 -2.94 15.66
N THR A 75 -11.87 -1.90 16.12
CA THR A 75 -12.69 -1.04 15.24
C THR A 75 -11.83 -0.31 14.21
N ARG A 76 -12.32 -0.20 12.97
CA ARG A 76 -11.70 0.58 11.89
C ARG A 76 -11.54 2.03 12.33
N SER A 77 -10.33 2.56 12.16
CA SER A 77 -9.97 3.95 12.46
C SER A 77 -9.35 4.69 11.27
N GLY A 78 -9.16 3.99 10.16
CA GLY A 78 -8.57 4.47 8.92
C GLY A 78 -8.38 3.32 7.94
N TYR A 79 -7.56 3.57 6.93
CA TYR A 79 -7.30 2.66 5.82
C TYR A 79 -5.80 2.52 5.58
N ALA A 80 -5.35 1.29 5.41
CA ALA A 80 -4.08 0.97 4.77
C ALA A 80 -4.32 0.82 3.27
N ILE A 81 -3.44 1.35 2.44
CA ILE A 81 -3.55 1.32 0.99
C ILE A 81 -2.32 0.60 0.46
N LEU A 82 -2.57 -0.43 -0.33
CA LEU A 82 -1.58 -1.23 -1.04
C LEU A 82 -1.83 -1.11 -2.54
N ASP A 83 -0.91 -0.50 -3.27
CA ASP A 83 -1.02 -0.43 -4.72
C ASP A 83 -0.55 -1.74 -5.35
N MET A 84 -1.48 -2.42 -6.01
CA MET A 84 -1.23 -3.66 -6.75
C MET A 84 -1.36 -3.41 -8.24
N ALA A 85 -0.54 -4.11 -9.02
CA ALA A 85 -0.50 -4.04 -10.47
C ALA A 85 -0.76 -5.43 -11.07
N HIS A 86 -1.41 -5.45 -12.21
CA HIS A 86 -1.65 -6.64 -13.02
C HIS A 86 -1.15 -6.38 -14.45
N PRO A 87 -0.50 -7.35 -15.12
CA PRO A 87 0.02 -7.15 -16.48
C PRO A 87 -1.09 -7.01 -17.55
N GLU A 88 -2.28 -7.56 -17.30
CA GLU A 88 -3.44 -7.41 -18.17
C GLU A 88 -4.21 -6.09 -17.91
N PRO A 89 -4.80 -5.47 -18.95
CA PRO A 89 -4.73 -5.84 -20.36
C PRO A 89 -3.34 -5.58 -20.96
N ARG A 90 -2.82 -6.53 -21.76
CA ARG A 90 -1.52 -6.35 -22.43
C ARG A 90 -1.57 -5.23 -23.46
N ARG A 91 -0.89 -4.12 -23.16
CA ARG A 91 -0.66 -3.03 -24.10
C ARG A 91 0.76 -3.04 -24.63
N VAL A 92 0.95 -2.60 -25.86
CA VAL A 92 2.28 -2.44 -26.46
C VAL A 92 2.67 -0.97 -26.38
N GLN A 93 3.75 -0.68 -25.67
CA GLN A 93 4.33 0.66 -25.56
C GLN A 93 5.43 0.83 -26.61
N LYS A 94 5.47 2.01 -27.23
CA LYS A 94 6.59 2.44 -28.06
C LYS A 94 7.78 2.73 -27.16
N TRP A 95 8.92 2.10 -27.43
CA TRP A 95 10.22 2.39 -26.85
C TRP A 95 11.11 3.00 -27.93
N LEU A 96 12.09 3.80 -27.53
CA LEU A 96 13.25 4.28 -28.31
C LEU A 96 13.78 3.35 -29.45
N PHE A 97 13.70 2.01 -29.34
CA PHE A 97 14.17 1.06 -30.36
C PHE A 97 13.16 -0.05 -30.69
N GLY A 98 11.86 0.23 -30.62
CA GLY A 98 10.84 -0.70 -31.08
C GLY A 98 9.58 -0.72 -30.22
N LYS A 99 8.95 -1.89 -30.17
CA LYS A 99 7.72 -2.14 -29.41
C LYS A 99 8.04 -3.03 -28.22
N ARG A 100 7.63 -2.63 -27.02
CA ARG A 100 7.73 -3.45 -25.81
C ARG A 100 6.35 -3.64 -25.20
N THR A 101 6.05 -4.84 -24.72
CA THR A 101 4.86 -5.07 -23.90
C THR A 101 4.97 -4.27 -22.60
N ALA A 102 3.91 -3.53 -22.26
CA ALA A 102 3.80 -2.83 -21.00
C ALA A 102 3.87 -3.87 -19.87
N ARG A 103 4.69 -3.59 -18.85
CA ARG A 103 4.81 -4.48 -17.68
C ARG A 103 3.58 -4.43 -16.76
N ILE A 104 2.80 -3.37 -16.87
CA ILE A 104 1.60 -3.09 -16.07
C ILE A 104 0.50 -2.70 -17.05
N GLY A 105 -0.60 -3.45 -17.04
CA GLY A 105 -1.83 -3.13 -17.76
C GLY A 105 -2.82 -2.41 -16.85
N THR A 106 -3.12 -3.01 -15.70
CA THR A 106 -4.06 -2.47 -14.71
C THR A 106 -3.37 -2.22 -13.37
N MET A 107 -3.80 -1.18 -12.66
CA MET A 107 -3.34 -0.85 -11.32
C MET A 107 -4.54 -0.53 -10.45
N VAL A 108 -4.55 -1.05 -9.22
CA VAL A 108 -5.63 -0.83 -8.26
C VAL A 108 -5.08 -0.52 -6.86
N PRO A 109 -5.58 0.54 -6.21
CA PRO A 109 -5.27 0.82 -4.81
C PRO A 109 -6.14 -0.08 -3.93
N VAL A 110 -5.58 -1.16 -3.41
CA VAL A 110 -6.29 -2.05 -2.48
C VAL A 110 -6.35 -1.38 -1.11
N GLN A 111 -7.55 -1.00 -0.71
CA GLN A 111 -7.81 -0.33 0.56
C GLN A 111 -8.27 -1.33 1.62
N ILE A 112 -7.64 -1.29 2.79
CA ILE A 112 -7.85 -2.28 3.86
C ILE A 112 -8.14 -1.52 5.15
N SER A 113 -9.27 -1.82 5.80
CA SER A 113 -9.63 -1.20 7.07
C SER A 113 -8.63 -1.54 8.19
N VAL A 114 -8.18 -0.52 8.93
CA VAL A 114 -7.15 -0.66 9.96
C VAL A 114 -7.51 0.06 11.26
N CYS A 115 -7.28 -0.60 12.40
CA CYS A 115 -7.41 0.00 13.72
C CYS A 115 -6.15 0.77 14.12
N LYS A 116 -6.25 1.64 15.15
CA LYS A 116 -5.12 2.45 15.62
C LYS A 116 -3.92 1.58 16.04
N LYS A 117 -4.18 0.45 16.71
CA LYS A 117 -3.15 -0.50 17.18
C LYS A 117 -2.35 -1.11 16.04
N CYS A 118 -3.02 -1.69 15.02
CA CYS A 118 -2.35 -2.27 13.86
C CYS A 118 -1.61 -1.21 13.04
N ARG A 119 -2.21 -0.03 12.83
CA ARG A 119 -1.55 1.09 12.16
C ARG A 119 -0.24 1.47 12.85
N SER A 120 -0.25 1.68 14.16
CA SER A 120 0.96 2.03 14.91
C SER A 120 2.02 0.94 14.84
N ARG A 121 1.63 -0.34 14.88
CA ARG A 121 2.55 -1.47 14.73
C ARG A 121 3.20 -1.51 13.34
N PHE A 122 2.44 -1.33 12.26
CA PHE A 122 3.01 -1.24 10.90
C PHE A 122 4.01 -0.08 10.76
N LEU A 123 3.66 1.10 11.27
CA LEU A 123 4.57 2.26 11.25
C LEU A 123 5.84 1.97 12.06
N ALA A 124 5.71 1.37 13.25
CA ALA A 124 6.87 0.96 14.03
C ALA A 124 7.77 -0.02 13.26
N LEU A 125 7.18 -1.02 12.60
CA LEU A 125 7.92 -1.99 11.79
C LEU A 125 8.61 -1.38 10.56
N GLU A 126 8.07 -0.28 10.00
CA GLU A 126 8.67 0.44 8.87
C GLU A 126 9.79 1.37 9.34
N TYR A 127 9.59 2.11 10.44
CA TYR A 127 10.50 3.16 10.87
C TYR A 127 11.58 2.73 11.86
N LEU A 128 11.35 1.72 12.72
CA LEU A 128 12.34 1.30 13.73
C LEU A 128 13.72 0.90 13.14
N PRO A 129 13.81 0.15 12.02
CA PRO A 129 15.09 -0.20 11.41
C PRO A 129 15.92 1.02 10.97
N ILE A 130 15.28 2.16 10.74
CA ILE A 130 15.92 3.40 10.28
C ILE A 130 16.16 4.35 11.47
N LEU A 131 15.19 4.49 12.36
CA LEU A 131 15.27 5.42 13.49
C LEU A 131 16.34 5.02 14.50
N ILE A 132 16.51 3.73 14.79
CA ILE A 132 17.50 3.26 15.77
C ILE A 132 18.94 3.62 15.35
N PRO A 133 19.40 3.29 14.12
CA PRO A 133 20.71 3.72 13.63
C PRO A 133 20.89 5.23 13.60
N VAL A 134 19.86 5.97 13.20
CA VAL A 134 19.93 7.44 13.12
C VAL A 134 20.10 8.05 14.50
N ILE A 135 19.32 7.63 15.49
CA ILE A 135 19.42 8.12 16.87
C ILE A 135 20.78 7.77 17.47
N LEU A 136 21.22 6.51 17.33
CA LEU A 136 22.53 6.09 17.83
C LEU A 136 23.68 6.82 17.13
N GLY A 137 23.56 7.03 15.82
CA GLY A 137 24.51 7.80 15.03
C GLY A 137 24.60 9.26 15.48
N LEU A 138 23.47 9.90 15.79
CA LEU A 138 23.45 11.28 16.31
C LEU A 138 24.07 11.35 17.72
N ILE A 139 23.75 10.41 18.61
CA ILE A 139 24.33 10.34 19.96
C ILE A 139 25.85 10.12 19.87
N ALA A 140 26.29 9.17 19.05
CA ALA A 140 27.71 8.89 18.86
C ALA A 140 28.45 10.07 18.23
N LEU A 141 27.84 10.75 17.26
CA LEU A 141 28.43 11.93 16.62
C LEU A 141 28.63 13.04 17.64
N PHE A 142 27.63 13.31 18.47
CA PHE A 142 27.72 14.31 19.53
C PHE A 142 28.81 13.95 20.54
N ALA A 143 28.85 12.69 20.99
CA ALA A 143 29.84 12.21 21.95
C ALA A 143 31.28 12.31 21.41
N VAL A 144 31.50 11.87 20.17
CA VAL A 144 32.83 11.89 19.53
C VAL A 144 33.28 13.30 19.13
N SER A 145 32.34 14.23 18.96
CA SER A 145 32.65 15.65 18.71
C SER A 145 33.00 16.42 19.99
N ALA A 146 32.73 15.88 21.17
CA ALA A 146 33.09 16.50 22.43
C ALA A 146 34.62 16.43 22.64
N ASP A 147 35.22 17.55 23.06
CA ASP A 147 36.67 17.70 23.19
C ASP A 147 37.37 16.55 23.96
N PRO A 148 36.83 16.03 25.09
CA PRO A 148 37.52 14.97 25.84
C PRO A 148 37.66 13.66 25.06
N LEU A 149 36.68 13.32 24.23
CA LEU A 149 36.70 12.07 23.46
C LEU A 149 37.40 12.25 22.12
N LYS A 150 37.28 13.44 21.53
CA LYS A 150 37.92 13.79 20.26
C LYS A 150 39.44 13.78 20.37
N THR A 151 40.01 14.40 21.41
CA THR A 151 41.47 14.47 21.59
C THR A 151 42.05 13.08 21.81
N VAL A 152 41.49 12.31 22.74
CA VAL A 152 41.92 10.94 23.06
C VAL A 152 41.90 10.04 21.82
N LEU A 153 40.86 10.13 20.98
CA LEU A 153 40.76 9.32 19.77
C LEU A 153 41.70 9.81 18.66
N ALA A 154 41.83 11.12 18.48
CA ALA A 154 42.68 11.71 17.44
C ALA A 154 44.17 11.52 17.71
N ASP A 155 44.58 11.43 18.99
CA ASP A 155 45.96 11.16 19.41
C ASP A 155 46.43 9.75 18.97
N ILE A 156 45.50 8.80 18.85
CA ILE A 156 45.80 7.45 18.32
C ILE A 156 45.86 7.48 16.80
N HIS A 157 44.80 7.99 16.15
CA HIS A 157 44.73 8.10 14.70
C HIS A 157 43.68 9.12 14.26
N LEU A 158 44.01 9.95 13.27
CA LEU A 158 43.14 11.02 12.76
C LEU A 158 41.73 10.54 12.39
N PHE A 159 41.60 9.33 11.82
CA PHE A 159 40.31 8.78 11.38
C PHE A 159 39.57 7.94 12.44
N LEU A 160 40.13 7.74 13.64
CA LEU A 160 39.51 6.92 14.68
C LEU A 160 38.16 7.47 15.18
N PRO A 161 37.98 8.79 15.38
CA PRO A 161 36.66 9.38 15.69
C PRO A 161 35.57 8.96 14.69
N PHE A 162 35.88 9.03 13.40
CA PHE A 162 34.97 8.63 12.33
C PHE A 162 34.68 7.12 12.36
N GLY A 163 35.70 6.30 12.60
CA GLY A 163 35.56 4.85 12.73
C GLY A 163 34.65 4.43 13.88
N VAL A 164 34.78 5.06 15.06
CA VAL A 164 33.92 4.82 16.22
C VAL A 164 32.47 5.20 15.92
N TRP A 165 32.24 6.38 15.35
CA TRP A 165 30.90 6.82 14.94
C TRP A 165 30.25 5.84 13.97
N LEU A 166 30.98 5.45 12.92
CA LEU A 166 30.50 4.50 11.93
C LEU A 166 30.19 3.14 12.56
N GLY A 167 31.05 2.68 13.48
CA GLY A 167 30.82 1.46 14.27
C GLY A 167 29.50 1.51 15.06
N CYS A 168 29.22 2.63 15.74
CA CYS A 168 27.95 2.82 16.45
C CYS A 168 26.73 2.78 15.52
N VAL A 169 26.81 3.39 14.33
CA VAL A 169 25.73 3.33 13.33
C VAL A 169 25.48 1.90 12.87
N LEU A 170 26.55 1.13 12.61
CA LEU A 170 26.45 -0.27 12.19
C LEU A 170 25.85 -1.16 13.29
N ILE A 171 26.26 -0.96 14.54
CA ILE A 171 25.65 -1.63 15.70
C ILE A 171 24.17 -1.27 15.81
N GLY A 172 23.82 0.00 15.62
CA GLY A 172 22.43 0.46 15.58
C GLY A 172 21.61 -0.17 14.46
N ALA A 173 22.19 -0.37 13.28
CA ALA A 173 21.54 -1.07 12.16
C ALA A 173 21.26 -2.53 12.48
N LEU A 174 22.21 -3.23 13.10
CA LEU A 174 22.03 -4.60 13.53
C LEU A 174 20.96 -4.70 14.63
N ALA A 175 21.06 -3.88 15.67
CA ALA A 175 20.10 -3.82 16.77
C ALA A 175 18.69 -3.48 16.28
N GLY A 176 18.57 -2.48 15.40
CA GLY A 176 17.31 -2.06 14.82
C GLY A 176 16.63 -3.17 14.02
N LYS A 177 17.40 -3.94 13.25
CA LYS A 177 16.89 -5.12 12.54
C LYS A 177 16.40 -6.20 13.52
N LEU A 178 17.23 -6.58 14.50
CA LEU A 178 16.89 -7.63 15.47
C LEU A 178 15.65 -7.29 16.30
N ILE A 179 15.55 -6.04 16.78
CA ILE A 179 14.38 -5.55 17.53
C ILE A 179 13.14 -5.62 16.65
N THR A 180 13.23 -5.14 15.41
CA THR A 180 12.10 -5.12 14.48
C THR A 180 11.63 -6.53 14.14
N ASP A 181 12.54 -7.48 13.92
CA ASP A 181 12.20 -8.87 13.62
C ASP A 181 11.58 -9.59 14.82
N SER A 182 12.08 -9.30 16.03
CA SER A 182 11.49 -9.80 17.29
C SER A 182 10.06 -9.26 17.50
N LEU A 183 9.85 -7.95 17.28
CA LEU A 183 8.53 -7.33 17.37
C LEU A 183 7.58 -7.88 16.31
N ALA A 184 8.04 -8.06 15.08
CA ALA A 184 7.27 -8.68 14.00
C ALA A 184 6.81 -10.10 14.40
N LYS A 185 7.70 -10.92 14.94
CA LYS A 185 7.38 -12.28 15.43
C LYS A 185 6.37 -12.26 16.56
N SER A 186 6.52 -11.33 17.52
CA SER A 186 5.59 -11.16 18.64
C SER A 186 4.21 -10.72 18.17
N TRP A 187 4.14 -9.69 17.33
CA TRP A 187 2.88 -9.13 16.83
C TRP A 187 2.17 -10.03 15.83
N ASN A 188 2.87 -10.94 15.15
CA ASN A 188 2.25 -11.93 14.27
C ASN A 188 1.29 -12.88 15.01
N LYS A 189 1.32 -12.94 16.35
CA LYS A 189 0.33 -13.68 17.13
C LYS A 189 -1.07 -13.07 17.04
N ASP A 190 -1.15 -11.72 17.04
CA ASP A 190 -2.43 -11.01 17.12
C ASP A 190 -2.84 -10.33 15.80
N MET A 191 -1.92 -10.18 14.86
CA MET A 191 -2.18 -9.47 13.60
C MET A 191 -1.41 -10.07 12.42
N VAL A 192 -1.92 -9.82 11.22
CA VAL A 192 -1.21 -10.07 9.96
C VAL A 192 -0.12 -9.00 9.83
N VAL A 193 1.13 -9.43 9.98
CA VAL A 193 2.32 -8.53 9.94
C VAL A 193 2.85 -8.34 8.52
N ASP A 194 2.69 -9.35 7.67
CA ASP A 194 2.98 -9.26 6.24
C ASP A 194 1.66 -9.16 5.48
N VAL A 195 1.42 -8.03 4.83
CA VAL A 195 0.17 -7.79 4.06
C VAL A 195 -0.02 -8.82 2.94
N MET A 196 1.05 -9.39 2.40
CA MET A 196 0.96 -10.41 1.35
C MET A 196 0.32 -11.71 1.86
N GLN A 197 0.36 -11.96 3.18
CA GLN A 197 -0.29 -13.12 3.82
C GLN A 197 -1.77 -12.87 4.12
N HIS A 198 -2.28 -11.67 3.85
CA HIS A 198 -3.71 -11.40 4.02
C HIS A 198 -4.51 -12.25 3.01
N PRO A 199 -5.57 -12.98 3.40
CA PRO A 199 -6.25 -13.95 2.53
C PRO A 199 -6.67 -13.39 1.17
N VAL A 200 -7.29 -12.21 1.15
CA VAL A 200 -7.70 -11.55 -0.11
C VAL A 200 -6.50 -11.12 -0.96
N ILE A 201 -5.39 -10.70 -0.35
CA ILE A 201 -4.17 -10.27 -1.07
C ILE A 201 -3.42 -11.50 -1.63
N ALA A 202 -3.40 -12.60 -0.88
CA ALA A 202 -2.89 -13.88 -1.36
C ALA A 202 -3.69 -14.36 -2.58
N ALA A 203 -5.02 -14.33 -2.51
CA ALA A 203 -5.89 -14.67 -3.64
C ALA A 203 -5.70 -13.73 -4.85
N MET A 204 -5.47 -12.43 -4.63
CA MET A 204 -5.06 -11.52 -5.71
C MET A 204 -3.71 -11.94 -6.32
N THR A 205 -2.74 -12.32 -5.49
CA THR A 205 -1.42 -12.75 -5.96
C THR A 205 -1.51 -14.04 -6.79
N GLU A 206 -2.35 -14.99 -6.39
CA GLU A 206 -2.66 -16.21 -7.15
C GLU A 206 -3.28 -15.88 -8.52
N LYS A 207 -4.06 -14.80 -8.61
CA LYS A 207 -4.61 -14.27 -9.86
C LYS A 207 -3.63 -13.41 -10.67
N GLY A 208 -2.36 -13.31 -10.27
CA GLY A 208 -1.31 -12.62 -11.03
C GLY A 208 -1.10 -11.16 -10.66
N TRP A 209 -1.72 -10.66 -9.59
CA TRP A 209 -1.47 -9.32 -9.08
C TRP A 209 -0.15 -9.25 -8.31
N VAL A 210 0.60 -8.16 -8.48
CA VAL A 210 1.88 -7.95 -7.79
C VAL A 210 1.92 -6.57 -7.13
N PRO A 211 2.54 -6.43 -5.95
CA PRO A 211 2.76 -5.13 -5.36
C PRO A 211 3.72 -4.31 -6.21
N ILE A 212 3.45 -3.02 -6.38
CA ILE A 212 4.33 -2.13 -7.18
C ILE A 212 5.68 -1.90 -6.48
N THR A 213 5.68 -1.90 -5.14
CA THR A 213 6.90 -1.68 -4.37
C THR A 213 7.64 -2.99 -4.16
N ALA A 214 8.74 -3.19 -4.89
CA ALA A 214 9.64 -4.33 -4.72
C ALA A 214 10.62 -4.13 -3.54
N LYS A 215 10.11 -3.88 -2.33
CA LYS A 215 10.91 -3.80 -1.09
C LYS A 215 10.74 -5.07 -0.25
N SER A 216 11.71 -5.33 0.63
CA SER A 216 11.69 -6.47 1.58
C SER A 216 10.44 -6.54 2.45
N ARG A 217 9.74 -5.40 2.64
CA ARG A 217 8.36 -5.33 3.11
C ARG A 217 7.56 -4.42 2.17
N THR A 218 6.40 -4.89 1.75
CA THR A 218 5.51 -4.10 0.90
C THR A 218 5.05 -2.85 1.65
N LYS A 219 5.25 -1.67 1.05
CA LYS A 219 4.96 -0.40 1.74
C LYS A 219 3.45 -0.16 1.75
N LEU A 220 2.90 0.11 2.93
CA LEU A 220 1.51 0.51 3.11
C LEU A 220 1.41 2.02 3.27
N LEU A 221 0.51 2.66 2.53
CA LEU A 221 0.15 4.06 2.78
C LEU A 221 -1.03 4.09 3.76
N PHE A 222 -1.06 5.06 4.67
CA PHE A 222 -2.15 5.16 5.65
C PHE A 222 -2.95 6.43 5.47
N SER A 223 -4.28 6.29 5.39
CA SER A 223 -5.23 7.40 5.32
C SER A 223 -6.27 7.30 6.42
N LYS A 224 -6.83 8.44 6.85
CA LYS A 224 -8.01 8.47 7.74
C LYS A 224 -9.30 8.23 6.94
N THR A 225 -9.33 8.64 5.68
CA THR A 225 -10.50 8.58 4.80
C THR A 225 -10.26 7.60 3.67
N ARG A 226 -11.31 6.94 3.20
CA ARG A 226 -11.25 6.09 2.02
C ARG A 226 -10.96 6.92 0.77
N LEU A 227 -10.22 6.34 -0.16
CA LEU A 227 -10.29 6.71 -1.56
C LEU A 227 -11.68 6.35 -2.06
N ASN A 228 -12.26 7.27 -2.81
CA ASN A 228 -13.63 7.20 -3.32
C ASN A 228 -13.69 7.80 -4.73
N LYS A 229 -12.60 7.61 -5.47
CA LYS A 229 -12.50 7.86 -6.91
C LYS A 229 -11.50 6.91 -7.53
N GLY A 230 -11.82 6.44 -8.74
CA GLY A 230 -10.99 5.52 -9.50
C GLY A 230 -11.34 4.05 -9.30
N LEU A 231 -10.77 3.21 -10.16
CA LEU A 231 -11.00 1.78 -10.19
C LEU A 231 -10.63 1.11 -8.86
N GLY A 232 -11.46 0.17 -8.40
CA GLY A 232 -11.27 -0.54 -7.13
C GLY A 232 -11.58 0.26 -5.87
N THR A 233 -12.22 1.43 -6.02
CA THR A 233 -12.70 2.25 -4.89
C THR A 233 -14.23 2.28 -4.76
N ALA A 234 -14.94 1.65 -5.69
CA ALA A 234 -16.39 1.51 -5.66
C ALA A 234 -16.81 0.51 -4.58
N ASP A 235 -17.86 0.83 -3.84
CA ASP A 235 -18.51 -0.09 -2.91
C ASP A 235 -19.08 -1.31 -3.68
N HIS A 236 -19.25 -2.45 -3.02
CA HIS A 236 -19.87 -3.64 -3.61
C HIS A 236 -21.34 -3.31 -3.95
N TRP A 237 -21.75 -3.56 -5.19
CA TRP A 237 -23.17 -3.55 -5.59
C TRP A 237 -23.46 -4.77 -6.44
N GLY A 238 -24.41 -5.58 -5.96
CA GLY A 238 -24.80 -6.87 -6.53
C GLY A 238 -25.77 -7.72 -5.71
N GLU A 239 -26.10 -7.38 -4.46
CA GLU A 239 -27.23 -7.94 -3.70
C GLU A 239 -27.88 -6.83 -2.86
N ASP A 240 -28.61 -5.93 -3.51
CA ASP A 240 -29.68 -5.23 -2.80
C ASP A 240 -30.93 -6.08 -2.91
N GLU A 241 -31.56 -6.35 -1.76
CA GLU A 241 -33.02 -6.36 -1.61
C GLU A 241 -33.82 -6.97 -2.77
N GLU A 242 -33.69 -8.28 -3.00
CA GLU A 242 -34.86 -9.03 -3.43
C GLU A 242 -35.80 -9.15 -2.22
N THR A 243 -36.85 -8.35 -2.27
CA THR A 243 -38.07 -8.47 -1.48
C THR A 243 -38.49 -9.92 -1.25
N VAL A 244 -38.43 -10.38 0.01
CA VAL A 244 -39.53 -11.07 0.72
C VAL A 244 -39.49 -10.68 2.19
#